data_AF-A1VW80-F1
#
_entry.id   AF-A1VW80-F1
#
_cell.length_a   1.000
_cell.length_b   1.000
_cell.length_c   1.000
_cell.angle_alpha   90.00
_cell.angle_beta   90.00
_cell.angle_gamma   90.00
#
_symmetry.space_group_name_H-M   'P 1'
#
loop_
_entity.id
_entity.type
_entity.pdbx_description
1 polymer ?
#
loop_
_entity_poly.entity_id
_entity_poly.type
_entity_poly.pdbx_seq_one_letter_code
_entity_poly.pdbx_strand_id
1 'polypeptide(L)'
;MARKMTIKGMQAWRELGDIHLQDARQPELSRRSRTDAAFDVCYMYARCIVGEKSELYDHPDASIFVLAATQLGWMDSVLRPARQHVHERDEPLRVASQYDVLLTLALRLMGALGADRIPAEGPL
;
A
#
# COMPACT_ATOMS: atom_id res chain seq x y z
N MET A 1 -0.82 -0.01 26.23
CA MET A 1 -1.37 1.24 25.66
C MET A 1 -1.25 1.15 24.15
N ALA A 2 -2.36 1.13 23.41
CA ALA A 2 -2.32 1.15 21.95
C ALA A 2 -1.84 2.53 21.47
N ARG A 3 -0.73 2.57 20.73
CA ARG A 3 -0.25 3.80 20.09
C ARG A 3 -1.24 4.13 18.97
N LYS A 4 -1.98 5.24 19.11
CA LYS A 4 -2.86 5.72 18.04
C LYS A 4 -2.01 6.22 16.88
N MET A 5 -2.30 5.77 15.66
CA MET A 5 -1.73 6.38 14.47
C MET A 5 -2.26 7.81 14.36
N THR A 6 -1.36 8.77 14.55
CA THR A 6 -1.72 10.19 14.44
C THR A 6 -1.97 10.57 12.99
N ILE A 7 -2.69 11.68 12.75
CA ILE A 7 -2.81 12.29 11.42
C ILE A 7 -1.44 12.51 10.77
N LYS A 8 -0.43 12.89 11.57
CA LYS A 8 0.96 13.01 11.14
C LYS A 8 1.58 11.68 10.71
N GLY A 9 1.24 10.58 11.41
CA GLY A 9 1.66 9.23 11.04
C GLY A 9 1.07 8.76 9.70
N MET A 10 -0.23 9.00 9.47
CA MET A 10 -0.86 8.73 8.18
C MET A 10 -0.25 9.56 7.05
N GLN A 11 0.05 10.84 7.30
CA GLN A 11 0.75 11.69 6.34
C GLN A 11 2.15 11.16 6.00
N ALA A 12 2.92 10.75 7.01
CA ALA A 12 4.25 10.17 6.80
C ALA A 12 4.20 8.87 5.95
N TRP A 13 3.21 7.99 6.20
CA TRP A 13 3.03 6.80 5.37
C TRP A 13 2.66 7.14 3.93
N ARG A 14 1.81 8.14 3.72
CA ARG A 14 1.47 8.62 2.38
C ARG A 14 2.68 9.19 1.65
N GLU A 15 3.47 10.04 2.32
CA GLU A 15 4.70 10.62 1.76
C GLU A 15 5.71 9.53 1.38
N LEU A 16 5.91 8.53 2.24
CA LEU A 16 6.74 7.36 1.91
C LEU A 16 6.19 6.58 0.71
N GLY A 17 4.87 6.39 0.65
CA GLY A 17 4.21 5.79 -0.52
C GLY A 17 4.45 6.59 -1.81
N ASP A 18 4.45 7.91 -1.75
CA ASP A 18 4.73 8.77 -2.90
C ASP A 18 6.19 8.68 -3.36
N ILE A 19 7.14 8.59 -2.43
CA ILE A 19 8.57 8.38 -2.74
C ILE A 19 8.75 7.04 -3.45
N HIS A 20 8.21 5.95 -2.89
CA HIS A 20 8.32 4.63 -3.54
C HIS A 20 7.60 4.58 -4.89
N LEU A 21 6.56 5.39 -5.11
CA LEU A 21 5.89 5.47 -6.40
C LEU A 21 6.79 6.12 -7.46
N GLN A 22 7.60 7.11 -7.06
CA GLN A 22 8.63 7.67 -7.94
C GLN A 22 9.65 6.60 -8.30
N ASP A 23 10.19 5.87 -7.32
CA ASP A 23 11.15 4.78 -7.56
C ASP A 23 10.56 3.67 -8.44
N ALA A 24 9.32 3.25 -8.19
CA ALA A 24 8.64 2.25 -9.01
C ALA A 24 8.56 2.67 -10.49
N ARG A 25 8.54 3.97 -10.78
CA ARG A 25 8.44 4.54 -12.13
C ARG A 25 9.79 4.89 -12.76
N GLN A 26 10.90 4.85 -12.03
CA GLN A 26 12.23 5.16 -12.57
C GLN A 26 12.69 4.05 -13.53
N PRO A 27 12.81 4.30 -14.84
CA PRO A 27 13.20 3.27 -15.80
C PRO A 27 14.65 2.80 -15.64
N GLU A 28 15.51 3.58 -14.98
CA GLU A 28 16.92 3.28 -14.73
C GLU A 28 17.10 2.20 -13.65
N LEU A 29 16.12 2.02 -12.77
CA LEU A 29 16.15 1.00 -11.74
C LEU A 29 15.86 -0.39 -12.32
N SER A 30 16.46 -1.41 -11.71
CA SER A 30 16.20 -2.80 -12.08
C SER A 30 14.71 -3.12 -11.97
N ARG A 31 14.20 -4.04 -12.80
CA ARG A 31 12.81 -4.48 -12.71
C ARG A 31 12.46 -5.03 -11.32
N ARG A 32 13.42 -5.69 -10.65
CA ARG A 32 13.25 -6.14 -9.26
C ARG A 32 13.02 -4.97 -8.32
N SER A 33 13.91 -3.98 -8.32
CA SER A 33 13.81 -2.78 -7.48
C SER A 33 12.50 -2.03 -7.71
N ARG A 34 12.07 -1.90 -8.98
CA ARG A 34 10.78 -1.26 -9.31
C ARG A 34 9.58 -2.06 -8.84
N THR A 35 9.68 -3.40 -8.83
CA THR A 35 8.62 -4.29 -8.32
C THR A 35 8.51 -4.19 -6.81
N ASP A 36 9.64 -4.22 -6.10
CA ASP A 36 9.70 -4.02 -4.65
C ASP A 36 9.15 -2.65 -4.27
N ALA A 37 9.53 -1.60 -4.98
CA ALA A 37 9.00 -0.27 -4.78
C ALA A 37 7.47 -0.23 -5.02
N ALA A 38 6.96 -0.82 -6.11
CA ALA A 38 5.52 -0.89 -6.36
C ALA A 38 4.75 -1.65 -5.26
N PHE A 39 5.36 -2.69 -4.70
CA PHE A 39 4.83 -3.38 -3.53
C PHE A 39 4.82 -2.47 -2.29
N ASP A 40 5.93 -1.78 -2.00
CA ASP A 40 6.02 -0.88 -0.84
C ASP A 40 4.96 0.23 -0.95
N VAL A 41 4.71 0.78 -2.15
CA VAL A 41 3.59 1.70 -2.41
C VAL A 41 2.25 1.07 -2.03
N CYS A 42 1.97 -0.16 -2.49
CA CYS A 42 0.73 -0.85 -2.12
C CYS A 42 0.60 -0.94 -0.59
N TYR A 43 1.67 -1.31 0.10
CA TYR A 43 1.66 -1.48 1.56
C TYR A 43 1.41 -0.15 2.28
N MET A 44 2.11 0.92 1.89
CA MET A 44 1.95 2.23 2.53
C MET A 44 0.55 2.79 2.35
N TYR A 45 0.00 2.71 1.14
CA TYR A 45 -1.38 3.15 0.89
C TYR A 45 -2.42 2.27 1.58
N ALA A 46 -2.21 0.95 1.64
CA ALA A 46 -3.07 0.05 2.41
C ALA A 46 -3.05 0.36 3.91
N ARG A 47 -1.88 0.70 4.48
CA ARG A 47 -1.80 1.18 5.88
C ARG A 47 -2.57 2.46 6.11
N CYS A 48 -2.46 3.43 5.20
CA CYS A 48 -3.23 4.67 5.29
C CYS A 48 -4.74 4.42 5.27
N ILE A 49 -5.21 3.50 4.43
CA ILE A 49 -6.61 3.06 4.41
C ILE A 49 -6.98 2.43 5.76
N VAL A 50 -6.18 1.47 6.23
CA VAL A 50 -6.48 0.74 7.48
C VAL A 50 -6.45 1.64 8.72
N GLY A 51 -5.63 2.69 8.70
CA GLY A 51 -5.50 3.68 9.76
C GLY A 51 -4.87 3.10 11.03
N GLU A 52 -5.37 3.49 12.19
CA GLU A 52 -4.83 3.11 13.51
C GLU A 52 -4.70 1.59 13.72
N LYS A 53 -5.58 0.79 13.11
CA LYS A 53 -5.52 -0.68 13.22
C LYS A 53 -4.25 -1.28 12.61
N SER A 54 -3.59 -0.55 11.71
CA SER A 54 -2.37 -1.01 11.05
C SER A 54 -1.16 -1.08 11.99
N GLU A 55 -1.19 -0.33 13.11
CA GLU A 55 -0.13 -0.31 14.14
C GLU A 55 -0.04 -1.62 14.94
N LEU A 56 -1.04 -2.50 14.82
CA LEU A 56 -1.06 -3.82 15.47
C LEU A 56 -0.25 -4.88 14.71
N TYR A 57 0.26 -4.53 13.54
CA TYR A 57 0.92 -5.47 12.62
C TYR A 57 2.36 -5.01 12.33
N ASP A 58 3.28 -5.97 12.32
CA ASP A 58 4.66 -5.75 11.92
C ASP A 58 4.74 -5.37 10.42
N HIS A 59 5.87 -4.80 9.99
CA HIS A 59 6.08 -4.44 8.59
C HIS A 59 7.13 -5.34 7.92
N PRO A 60 6.83 -5.96 6.76
CA PRO A 60 5.52 -6.06 6.09
C PRO A 60 4.65 -7.23 6.60
N ASP A 61 3.37 -6.99 6.88
CA ASP A 61 2.38 -8.04 7.22
C ASP A 61 1.24 -8.11 6.18
N ALA A 62 1.02 -9.31 5.63
CA ALA A 62 0.01 -9.54 4.58
C ALA A 62 -1.44 -9.27 5.04
N SER A 63 -1.71 -9.27 6.34
CA SER A 63 -3.03 -8.99 6.93
C SER A 63 -3.49 -7.55 6.68
N ILE A 64 -2.56 -6.61 6.49
CA ILE A 64 -2.89 -5.22 6.15
C ILE A 64 -3.69 -5.14 4.85
N PHE A 65 -3.36 -5.98 3.86
CA PHE A 65 -4.09 -6.02 2.59
C PHE A 65 -5.50 -6.59 2.73
N VAL A 66 -5.70 -7.57 3.63
CA VAL A 66 -7.04 -8.11 3.90
C VAL A 66 -7.92 -7.06 4.56
N LEU A 67 -7.37 -6.34 5.54
CA LEU A 67 -8.07 -5.25 6.20
C LEU A 67 -8.38 -4.10 5.24
N ALA A 68 -7.43 -3.72 4.38
CA ALA A 68 -7.65 -2.67 3.38
C ALA A 68 -8.74 -3.07 2.38
N ALA A 69 -8.72 -4.31 1.86
CA ALA A 69 -9.78 -4.82 0.98
C ALA A 69 -11.15 -4.76 1.66
N THR A 70 -11.21 -5.18 2.94
CA THR A 70 -12.45 -5.14 3.74
C THR A 70 -12.97 -3.72 3.90
N GLN A 71 -12.12 -2.75 4.24
CA GLN A 71 -12.53 -1.35 4.42
C GLN A 71 -12.99 -0.70 3.11
N LEU A 72 -12.37 -1.07 1.99
CA LEU A 72 -12.74 -0.57 0.67
C LEU A 72 -13.93 -1.32 0.03
N GLY A 73 -14.47 -2.35 0.68
CA GLY A 73 -15.50 -3.22 0.10
C GLY A 73 -15.02 -3.97 -1.15
N TRP A 74 -13.72 -4.19 -1.29
CA TRP A 74 -13.15 -4.95 -2.40
C TRP A 74 -13.15 -6.45 -2.10
N MET A 75 -13.25 -7.27 -3.14
CA MET A 75 -13.01 -8.70 -2.99
C MET A 75 -11.57 -8.96 -2.56
N ASP A 76 -11.36 -9.88 -1.61
CA ASP A 76 -10.03 -10.31 -1.13
C ASP A 76 -9.06 -10.69 -2.26
N SER A 77 -9.57 -11.19 -3.38
CA SER A 77 -8.77 -11.55 -4.55
C SER A 77 -8.07 -10.35 -5.21
N VAL A 78 -8.58 -9.13 -5.04
CA VAL A 78 -8.01 -7.92 -5.66
C VAL A 78 -6.60 -7.66 -5.14
N LEU A 79 -6.37 -7.81 -3.84
CA LEU A 79 -5.06 -7.57 -3.21
C LEU A 79 -4.26 -8.85 -2.99
N ARG A 80 -4.72 -10.00 -3.50
CA ARG A 80 -3.98 -11.26 -3.47
C ARG A 80 -2.58 -11.16 -4.06
N PRO A 81 -2.33 -10.47 -5.20
CA PRO A 81 -0.98 -10.35 -5.76
C PRO A 81 -0.01 -9.64 -4.81
N ALA A 82 -0.47 -8.58 -4.12
CA ALA A 82 0.35 -7.87 -3.14
C ALA A 82 0.66 -8.77 -1.92
N ARG A 83 -0.32 -9.54 -1.43
CA ARG A 83 -0.12 -10.51 -0.35
C ARG A 83 0.87 -11.61 -0.73
N GLN A 84 0.76 -12.14 -1.94
CA GLN A 84 1.67 -13.17 -2.43
C GLN A 84 3.10 -12.63 -2.51
N HIS A 85 3.27 -11.39 -2.97
CA HIS A 85 4.59 -10.75 -3.03
C HIS A 85 5.26 -10.60 -1.65
N VAL A 86 4.50 -10.43 -0.55
CA VAL A 86 5.06 -10.43 0.81
C VAL A 86 5.85 -11.72 1.08
N HIS A 87 5.31 -12.86 0.68
CA HIS A 87 5.91 -14.17 0.96
C HIS A 87 7.02 -14.55 -0.04
N GLU A 88 6.98 -13.98 -1.24
CA GLU A 88 7.93 -14.27 -2.32
C GLU A 88 9.02 -13.20 -2.45
N ARG A 89 9.10 -12.25 -1.51
CA ARG A 89 9.99 -11.09 -1.63
C ARG A 89 11.46 -11.51 -1.76
N ASP A 90 11.91 -12.56 -1.10
CA ASP A 90 13.30 -13.00 -1.20
C ASP A 90 13.55 -13.98 -2.37
N GLU A 91 12.49 -14.34 -3.10
CA GLU A 91 12.61 -15.25 -4.23
C GLU A 91 13.01 -14.53 -5.53
N PRO A 92 13.65 -15.25 -6.49
CA PRO A 92 13.88 -14.72 -7.82
C PRO A 92 12.55 -14.31 -8.46
N LEU A 93 12.56 -13.17 -9.15
CA LEU A 93 11.35 -12.65 -9.79
C LEU A 93 10.95 -13.55 -10.96
N ARG A 94 9.95 -14.41 -10.76
CA ARG A 94 9.60 -15.49 -11.69
C ARG A 94 8.71 -15.02 -12.85
N VAL A 95 7.95 -13.96 -12.66
CA VAL A 95 6.90 -13.52 -13.59
C VAL A 95 7.14 -12.07 -14.02
N ALA A 96 7.37 -11.87 -15.31
CA ALA A 96 7.69 -10.55 -15.87
C ALA A 96 6.60 -9.49 -15.63
N SER A 97 5.32 -9.89 -15.52
CA SER A 97 4.18 -9.00 -15.32
C SER A 97 3.91 -8.63 -13.86
N GLN A 98 4.66 -9.19 -12.90
CA GLN A 98 4.44 -8.93 -11.47
C GLN A 98 4.57 -7.43 -11.13
N TYR A 99 5.53 -6.76 -11.76
CA TYR A 99 5.69 -5.31 -11.69
C TYR A 99 4.40 -4.56 -12.10
N ASP A 100 3.88 -4.84 -13.29
CA ASP A 100 2.72 -4.11 -13.85
C ASP A 100 1.46 -4.31 -12.99
N VAL A 101 1.27 -5.53 -12.48
CA VAL A 101 0.17 -5.86 -11.57
C VAL A 101 0.29 -5.06 -10.27
N LEU A 102 1.47 -5.06 -9.63
CA LEU A 102 1.67 -4.34 -8.37
C LEU A 102 1.57 -2.82 -8.56
N LEU A 103 2.12 -2.28 -9.65
CA LEU A 103 1.97 -0.86 -9.96
C LEU A 103 0.51 -0.48 -10.18
N THR A 104 -0.27 -1.31 -10.87
CA THR A 104 -1.69 -1.08 -11.08
C THR A 104 -2.46 -1.07 -9.75
N LEU A 105 -2.15 -2.02 -8.85
CA LEU A 105 -2.75 -2.06 -7.51
C LEU A 105 -2.36 -0.85 -6.67
N ALA A 106 -1.10 -0.43 -6.71
CA ALA A 106 -0.59 0.75 -6.02
C ALA A 106 -1.38 2.01 -6.42
N LEU A 107 -1.55 2.23 -7.73
CA LEU A 107 -2.30 3.38 -8.25
C LEU A 107 -3.78 3.32 -7.87
N ARG A 108 -4.36 2.11 -7.85
CA ARG A 108 -5.76 1.91 -7.44
C ARG A 108 -5.96 2.22 -5.95
N LEU A 109 -5.05 1.78 -5.08
CA LEU A 109 -5.08 2.08 -3.64
C LEU A 109 -4.87 3.57 -3.37
N MET A 110 -3.94 4.20 -4.08
CA MET A 110 -3.74 5.66 -4.03
C MET A 110 -5.02 6.42 -4.43
N GLY A 111 -5.67 6.01 -5.52
CA GLY A 111 -6.93 6.59 -5.96
C GLY A 111 -8.06 6.42 -4.94
N ALA A 112 -8.17 5.24 -4.33
CA ALA A 112 -9.15 4.97 -3.28
C ALA A 112 -8.93 5.87 -2.05
N LEU A 113 -7.69 6.01 -1.58
CA LEU A 113 -7.37 6.92 -0.47
C LEU A 113 -7.63 8.40 -0.80
N GLY A 114 -7.45 8.78 -2.08
CA GLY A 114 -7.75 10.13 -2.56
C GLY A 114 -9.25 10.44 -2.67
N ALA A 115 -10.08 9.43 -2.95
CA ALA A 115 -11.53 9.56 -3.05
C ALA A 115 -12.23 9.66 -1.69
N ASP A 116 -11.63 9.13 -0.62
CA ASP A 116 -12.24 9.03 0.72
C ASP A 116 -11.98 10.27 1.63
N ARG A 117 -11.52 11.40 1.08
CA ARG A 117 -11.35 12.65 1.82
C ARG A 117 -12.52 13.62 1.63
N ILE A 118 -13.58 13.45 2.44
CA ILE A 118 -14.29 14.59 3.07
C ILE A 118 -14.80 14.14 4.45
N PRO A 119 -14.23 14.67 5.55
CA PRO A 119 -15.06 15.31 6.54
C PRO A 119 -14.82 16.81 6.40
N ALA A 120 -15.84 17.49 5.86
CA ALA A 120 -15.94 18.92 6.01
C ALA A 120 -15.99 19.15 7.52
N GLU A 121 -14.98 19.82 8.07
CA GLU A 121 -15.16 20.55 9.31
C GLU A 121 -16.31 21.53 9.05
N GLY A 122 -17.52 21.14 9.45
CA GLY A 122 -18.65 22.03 9.49
C GLY A 122 -18.35 23.13 10.49
N PRO A 123 -18.59 24.41 10.17
CA PRO A 123 -18.42 25.47 11.14
C PRO A 123 -19.47 25.30 12.26
N LEU A 124 -19.01 25.29 13.51
CA LEU A 124 -19.85 25.56 14.69
C LEU A 124 -20.21 27.04 14.73
#